data_AF-A0A6G3X8T7-F1
#
_entry.id   AF-A0A6G3X8T7-F1
#
_cell.length_a   1.000
_cell.length_b   1.000
_cell.length_c   1.000
_cell.angle_alpha   90.00
_cell.angle_beta   90.00
_cell.angle_gamma   90.00
#
_symmetry.space_group_name_H-M   'P 1'
#
loop_
_entity.id
_entity.type
_entity.pdbx_description
1 polymer ?
#
loop_
_entity_poly.entity_id
_entity_poly.type
_entity_poly.pdbx_seq_one_letter_code
_entity_poly.pdbx_strand_id
1 'polypeptide(L)'
;WLARTQAFAPMEYSKLGLEHFTPDYSRYFHALPESARDELVPRQWQLHKGIDADTIAAIHDELYRRTLHGGWPDATLTPGVHVRTAGRVAGTRVELHLEHTQQGT
;
A
#
# COMPACT_ATOMS: atom_id res chain seq x y z
N TRP A 1 5.04 -0.07 -10.61
CA TRP A 1 4.82 -0.13 -9.15
C TRP A 1 3.81 -1.22 -8.86
N LEU A 2 4.27 -2.32 -8.28
CA LEU A 2 3.43 -3.43 -7.84
C LEU A 2 3.27 -3.35 -6.33
N ALA A 3 2.06 -3.56 -5.81
CA ALA A 3 1.80 -3.56 -4.37
C ALA A 3 0.83 -4.69 -3.98
N ARG A 4 1.08 -5.30 -2.82
CA ARG A 4 0.18 -6.30 -2.23
C ARG A 4 -1.05 -5.66 -1.59
N THR A 5 -0.92 -4.43 -1.09
CA THR A 5 -2.06 -3.68 -0.56
C THR A 5 -3.10 -3.47 -1.64
N GLN A 6 -4.38 -3.50 -1.29
CA GLN A 6 -5.49 -3.38 -2.25
C GLN A 6 -5.55 -2.00 -2.92
N ALA A 7 -4.89 -1.00 -2.33
CA ALA A 7 -4.79 0.35 -2.88
C ALA A 7 -3.45 1.01 -2.51
N PHE A 8 -3.11 2.05 -3.27
CA PHE A 8 -2.14 3.08 -2.84
C PHE A 8 -2.89 4.09 -1.98
N ALA A 9 -3.09 3.76 -0.70
CA ALA A 9 -3.88 4.59 0.20
C ALA A 9 -3.00 5.56 1.00
N PRO A 10 -3.52 6.77 1.30
CA PRO A 10 -2.85 7.67 2.22
C PRO A 10 -2.82 7.08 3.63
N MET A 11 -1.83 7.49 4.40
CA MET A 11 -1.78 7.27 5.84
C MET A 11 -2.91 8.07 6.50
N GLU A 12 -3.62 7.44 7.41
CA GLU A 12 -4.67 8.09 8.18
C GLU A 12 -4.03 9.09 9.15
N TYR A 13 -4.25 10.38 8.89
CA TYR A 13 -3.65 11.50 9.62
C TYR A 13 -4.68 12.52 10.10
N SER A 14 -5.98 12.18 10.05
CA SER A 14 -7.00 13.02 10.65
C SER A 14 -6.79 13.15 12.15
N LYS A 15 -7.23 14.28 12.72
CA LYS A 15 -7.09 14.54 14.16
C LYS A 15 -7.67 13.41 15.02
N LEU A 16 -8.79 12.83 14.60
CA LEU A 16 -9.40 11.69 15.30
C LEU A 16 -8.66 10.38 15.05
N GLY A 17 -8.11 10.18 13.85
CA GLY A 17 -7.25 9.03 13.55
C GLY A 17 -6.05 8.97 14.49
N LEU A 18 -5.45 10.13 14.79
CA LEU A 18 -4.28 10.24 15.67
C LEU A 18 -4.53 9.86 17.14
N GLU A 19 -5.79 9.78 17.57
CA GLU A 19 -6.14 9.29 18.92
C GLU A 19 -5.66 7.85 19.16
N HIS A 20 -5.41 7.07 18.09
CA HIS A 20 -4.81 5.74 18.16
C HIS A 20 -3.33 5.75 18.60
N PHE A 21 -2.67 6.90 18.61
CA PHE A 21 -1.28 7.03 19.09
C PHE A 21 -1.18 7.59 20.50
N THR A 22 -2.30 7.68 21.21
CA THR A 22 -2.32 8.17 22.59
C THR A 22 -1.90 7.08 23.59
N PRO A 23 -1.41 7.48 24.78
CA PRO A 23 -1.16 6.54 25.87
C PRO A 23 -2.40 5.73 26.27
N ASP A 24 -3.59 6.32 26.15
CA ASP A 24 -4.88 5.69 26.48
C ASP A 24 -5.18 4.54 25.53
N TYR A 25 -5.00 4.76 24.22
CA TYR A 25 -5.13 3.70 23.23
C TYR A 25 -4.11 2.59 23.45
N SER A 26 -2.87 2.94 23.80
CA SER A 26 -1.82 1.94 24.09
C SER A 26 -2.20 1.05 25.28
N ARG A 27 -2.74 1.63 26.35
CA ARG A 27 -3.24 0.85 27.51
C ARG A 27 -4.41 -0.04 27.13
N TYR A 28 -5.37 0.47 26.36
CA TYR A 28 -6.47 -0.33 25.80
C TYR A 28 -5.94 -1.52 24.99
N PHE A 29 -5.05 -1.26 24.02
CA PHE A 29 -4.49 -2.28 23.14
C PHE A 29 -3.74 -3.36 23.93
N HIS A 30 -2.94 -2.98 24.94
CA HIS A 30 -2.23 -3.93 25.79
C HIS A 30 -3.16 -4.77 26.66
N ALA A 31 -4.33 -4.27 27.05
CA ALA A 31 -5.32 -5.00 27.84
C ALA A 31 -6.14 -6.02 27.01
N LEU A 32 -6.10 -5.94 25.68
CA LEU A 32 -6.81 -6.88 24.80
C LEU A 32 -6.23 -8.30 24.90
N PRO A 33 -7.05 -9.36 24.73
CA PRO A 33 -6.55 -10.71 24.46
C PRO A 33 -5.65 -10.74 23.21
N GLU A 34 -4.69 -11.67 23.18
CA GLU A 34 -3.75 -11.80 22.06
C GLU A 34 -4.44 -12.00 20.72
N SER A 35 -5.44 -12.88 20.66
CA SER A 35 -6.22 -13.12 19.44
C SER A 35 -6.91 -11.87 18.89
N ALA A 36 -7.37 -10.97 19.79
CA ALA A 36 -7.96 -9.71 19.38
C ALA A 36 -6.91 -8.74 18.83
N ARG A 37 -5.71 -8.71 19.42
CA ARG A 37 -4.59 -7.91 18.89
C ARG A 37 -4.13 -8.40 17.53
N ASP A 38 -4.04 -9.72 17.36
CA ASP A 38 -3.63 -10.36 16.10
C ASP A 38 -4.60 -10.06 14.95
N GLU A 39 -5.91 -9.98 15.25
CA GLU A 39 -6.90 -9.54 14.26
C GLU A 39 -6.83 -8.03 13.99
N LEU A 40 -6.62 -7.22 15.04
CA LEU A 40 -6.71 -5.77 14.95
C LEU A 40 -5.52 -5.13 14.21
N VAL A 41 -4.28 -5.59 14.47
CA VAL A 41 -3.07 -4.99 13.90
C VAL A 41 -3.09 -4.99 12.36
N PRO A 42 -3.42 -6.10 11.65
CA PRO A 42 -3.54 -6.08 10.21
C PRO A 42 -4.63 -5.14 9.68
N ARG A 43 -5.74 -4.98 10.42
CA ARG A 43 -6.86 -4.10 10.04
C ARG A 43 -6.50 -2.62 10.16
N GLN A 44 -5.56 -2.28 11.04
CA GLN A 44 -5.11 -0.92 11.32
C GLN A 44 -3.92 -0.47 10.45
N TRP A 45 -3.62 -1.20 9.38
CA TRP A 45 -2.47 -0.91 8.53
C TRP A 45 -2.40 0.54 8.02
N GLN A 46 -3.53 1.20 7.75
CA GLN A 46 -3.53 2.59 7.27
C GLN A 46 -2.98 3.60 8.29
N LEU A 47 -2.97 3.26 9.58
CA LEU A 47 -2.38 4.11 10.61
C LEU A 47 -0.84 4.15 10.51
N HIS A 48 -0.19 3.13 9.93
CA HIS A 48 1.27 3.00 10.02
C HIS A 48 1.98 2.46 8.77
N LYS A 49 1.24 2.03 7.74
CA LYS A 49 1.73 1.51 6.44
C LYS A 49 1.15 2.28 5.25
N GLY A 50 0.35 3.32 5.49
CA GLY A 50 -0.12 4.21 4.43
C GLY A 50 1.01 5.09 3.89
N ILE A 51 0.78 5.69 2.73
CA ILE A 51 1.73 6.62 2.10
C ILE A 51 1.36 8.04 2.56
N ASP A 52 2.33 8.92 2.74
CA ASP A 52 2.03 10.33 2.97
C ASP A 52 1.11 10.90 1.85
N ALA A 53 0.14 11.73 2.23
CA ALA A 53 -0.90 12.21 1.31
C ALA A 53 -0.33 13.15 0.24
N ASP A 54 0.59 14.04 0.62
CA ASP A 54 1.25 14.96 -0.31
C ASP A 54 2.14 14.19 -1.30
N THR A 55 2.76 13.10 -0.85
CA THR A 55 3.53 12.20 -1.70
C THR A 55 2.66 11.51 -2.75
N ILE A 56 1.47 11.00 -2.38
CA ILE A 56 0.51 10.44 -3.36
C ILE A 56 0.12 11.51 -4.38
N ALA A 57 -0.20 12.73 -3.91
CA ALA A 57 -0.57 13.84 -4.79
C ALA A 57 0.57 14.18 -5.77
N ALA A 58 1.81 14.29 -5.28
CA ALA A 58 2.98 14.58 -6.12
C ALA A 58 3.24 13.49 -7.18
N ILE A 59 3.06 12.21 -6.85
CA ILE A 59 3.17 11.11 -7.83
C ILE A 59 2.07 11.22 -8.89
N HIS A 60 0.84 11.50 -8.48
CA HIS A 60 -0.26 11.70 -9.41
C HIS A 60 -0.03 12.88 -10.35
N ASP A 61 0.39 14.04 -9.82
CA ASP A 61 0.69 15.24 -10.59
C ASP A 61 1.81 14.99 -11.59
N GLU A 62 2.83 14.24 -11.20
CA GLU A 62 3.93 13.84 -12.09
C GLU A 62 3.47 12.92 -13.22
N LEU A 63 2.66 11.90 -12.91
CA LEU A 63 2.08 11.01 -13.92
C LEU A 63 1.21 11.82 -14.89
N TYR A 64 0.35 12.69 -14.36
CA TYR A 64 -0.50 13.57 -15.13
C TYR A 64 0.32 14.48 -16.05
N ARG A 65 1.34 15.16 -15.52
CA ARG A 65 2.23 16.03 -16.29
C ARG A 65 2.87 15.31 -17.47
N ARG A 66 3.27 14.05 -17.31
CA ARG A 66 3.83 13.22 -18.41
C ARG A 66 2.80 12.88 -19.48
N THR A 67 1.51 12.79 -19.13
CA THR A 67 0.46 12.56 -20.13
C THR A 67 0.26 13.72 -21.10
N LEU A 68 0.65 14.94 -20.71
CA LEU A 68 0.48 16.15 -21.52
C LEU A 68 1.24 16.10 -22.85
N HIS A 69 2.23 15.24 -22.97
CA HIS A 69 3.03 15.05 -24.19
C HIS A 69 2.54 13.89 -25.08
N GLY A 70 1.39 13.30 -24.75
CA GLY A 70 0.72 12.25 -25.52
C GLY A 70 0.77 10.89 -24.85
N GLY A 71 -0.41 10.30 -24.63
CA GLY A 71 -0.57 8.97 -24.06
C GLY A 71 -0.28 8.89 -22.56
N TRP A 72 -0.57 7.74 -21.96
CA TRP A 72 -0.16 7.44 -20.60
C TRP A 72 1.37 7.19 -20.57
N PRO A 73 2.13 7.62 -19.54
CA PRO A 73 3.55 7.29 -19.44
C PRO A 73 3.78 5.77 -19.46
N ASP A 74 4.99 5.35 -19.86
CA ASP A 74 5.43 3.95 -19.76
C ASP A 74 5.65 3.54 -18.29
N ALA A 75 4.54 3.42 -17.57
CA ALA A 75 4.46 3.13 -16.16
C ALA A 75 3.20 2.31 -15.86
N THR A 76 3.40 1.19 -15.19
CA THR A 76 2.31 0.33 -14.71
C THR A 76 2.18 0.47 -13.20
N LEU A 77 0.97 0.75 -12.70
CA LEU A 77 0.64 0.76 -11.28
C LEU A 77 -0.41 -0.32 -11.04
N THR A 78 -0.10 -1.30 -10.19
CA THR A 78 -0.98 -2.44 -9.94
C THR A 78 -0.96 -2.78 -8.45
N PRO A 79 -1.95 -2.29 -7.67
CA PRO A 79 -2.17 -2.76 -6.32
C PRO A 79 -2.85 -4.14 -6.32
N GLY A 80 -3.00 -4.76 -5.16
CA GLY A 80 -3.70 -6.02 -4.99
C GLY A 80 -2.97 -7.26 -5.52
N VAL A 81 -1.69 -7.17 -5.88
CA VAL A 81 -0.92 -8.28 -6.49
C VAL A 81 0.12 -8.88 -5.56
N HIS A 82 0.25 -10.20 -5.64
CA HIS A 82 1.28 -10.99 -4.99
C HIS A 82 2.31 -11.44 -6.01
N VAL A 83 3.59 -11.24 -5.73
CA VAL A 83 4.66 -11.90 -6.49
C VAL A 83 4.73 -13.34 -6.01
N ARG A 84 4.49 -14.30 -6.92
CA ARG A 84 4.59 -15.75 -6.65
C ARG A 84 6.00 -16.27 -6.91
N THR A 85 6.59 -15.87 -8.02
CA THR A 85 7.96 -16.23 -8.40
C THR A 85 8.65 -15.07 -9.12
N ALA A 86 9.98 -15.11 -9.13
CA ALA A 86 10.82 -14.21 -9.90
C ALA A 86 11.94 -15.01 -10.57
N GLY A 87 12.14 -14.80 -11.86
CA GLY A 87 13.18 -15.46 -12.66
C GLY A 87 13.99 -14.44 -13.44
N ARG A 88 15.27 -14.75 -13.73
CA ARG A 88 16.05 -13.96 -14.69
C ARG A 88 15.82 -14.52 -16.09
N VAL A 89 15.53 -13.65 -17.04
CA VAL A 89 15.34 -14.02 -18.44
C VAL A 89 16.38 -13.25 -19.25
N ALA A 90 17.38 -13.96 -19.78
CA ALA A 90 18.50 -13.47 -20.62
C ALA A 90 19.05 -12.05 -20.34
N GLY A 91 20.32 -11.97 -19.94
CA GLY A 91 20.96 -10.68 -19.62
C GLY A 91 20.49 -10.14 -18.26
N THR A 92 19.97 -8.91 -18.21
CA THR A 92 19.61 -8.19 -16.97
C THR A 92 18.10 -8.15 -16.68
N ARG A 93 17.26 -8.77 -17.50
CA ARG A 93 15.80 -8.71 -17.33
C ARG A 93 15.32 -9.71 -16.27
N VAL A 94 14.33 -9.28 -15.49
CA VAL A 94 13.61 -10.11 -14.51
C VAL A 94 12.18 -10.29 -14.99
N GLU A 95 11.70 -11.52 -14.91
CA GLU A 95 10.31 -11.90 -15.09
C GLU A 95 9.69 -12.16 -13.72
N LEU A 96 8.51 -11.60 -13.48
CA LEU A 96 7.75 -11.74 -12.24
C LEU A 96 6.43 -12.41 -12.56
N HIS A 97 6.12 -13.50 -11.86
CA HIS A 97 4.79 -14.11 -11.93
C HIS A 97 3.95 -13.51 -10.81
N LEU A 98 2.86 -12.87 -11.20
CA LEU A 98 1.98 -12.15 -10.30
C LEU A 98 0.66 -12.89 -10.16
N GLU A 99 -0.01 -12.71 -9.04
CA GLU A 99 -1.41 -13.12 -8.85
C GLU A 99 -2.18 -11.98 -8.19
N HIS A 100 -3.31 -11.59 -8.76
CA HIS A 100 -4.18 -10.56 -8.25
C HIS A 100 -5.22 -11.14 -7.29
N THR A 101 -5.23 -10.62 -6.06
CA THR A 101 -5.98 -11.16 -4.90
C THR A 101 -7.46 -11.39 -5.19
N GLN A 102 -8.11 -10.48 -5.92
CA GLN A 102 -9.55 -10.55 -6.20
C GLN A 102 -9.89 -11.20 -7.54
N GLN A 103 -8.95 -11.19 -8.50
CA GLN A 103 -9.21 -11.70 -9.85
C GLN A 103 -8.80 -13.18 -9.97
N GLY A 104 -7.92 -13.66 -9.07
CA GLY A 104 -7.38 -15.01 -9.11
C GLY A 104 -6.50 -15.29 -10.34
N THR A 105 -6.02 -14.24 -10.99
CA THR A 105 -5.19 -14.26 -12.21
C THR A 105 -3.81 -13.70 -11.95
#